data_AF-Q0SZ09-F1
#
_entry.id   AF-Q0SZ09-F1
#
_cell.length_a   1.000
_cell.length_b   1.000
_cell.length_c   1.000
_cell.angle_alpha   90.00
_cell.angle_beta   90.00
_cell.angle_gamma   90.00
#
_symmetry.space_group_name_H-M   'P 1'
#
loop_
_entity.id
_entity.type
_entity.pdbx_description
1 polymer ?
#
loop_
_entity_poly.entity_id
_entity_poly.type
_entity_poly.pdbx_seq_one_letter_code
_entity_poly.pdbx_strand_id
1 'polypeptide(L)'
;MSKEYMNDDSLSEKWKYRFNFYDQHGFPGFWGATPEYKAAFKALKVRQRLTIQMNFIAFFCSWIYLFVLGLWKKAIIVLLLGILSLFVGALIGVNILGIAVAAYVAVNTNKWFYEKEVKGLNTWSL
;
A
#
# COMPACT_ATOMS: atom_id res chain seq x y z
N MET A 1 12.99 -6.37 -14.53
CA MET A 1 11.92 -5.84 -15.39
C MET A 1 12.47 -4.60 -16.09
N SER A 2 12.05 -4.31 -17.33
CA SER A 2 12.32 -3.01 -17.93
C SER A 2 11.67 -1.92 -17.06
N LYS A 3 12.39 -0.85 -16.75
CA LYS A 3 11.90 0.26 -15.92
C LYS A 3 10.98 1.21 -16.70
N GLU A 4 10.03 0.64 -17.43
CA GLU A 4 9.13 1.40 -18.33
C GLU A 4 8.34 2.46 -17.56
N TYR A 5 7.94 2.16 -16.33
CA TYR A 5 7.25 3.11 -15.43
C TYR A 5 8.05 4.39 -15.13
N MET A 6 9.37 4.43 -15.36
CA MET A 6 10.17 5.65 -15.17
C MET A 6 9.86 6.70 -16.25
N ASN A 7 9.47 6.25 -17.45
CA ASN A 7 9.12 7.09 -18.58
C ASN A 7 7.60 7.33 -18.71
N ASP A 8 6.81 6.82 -17.76
CA ASP A 8 5.36 7.03 -17.73
C ASP A 8 5.03 8.41 -17.15
N ASP A 9 4.54 9.31 -17.99
CA ASP A 9 4.16 10.67 -17.62
C ASP A 9 2.89 10.73 -16.75
N SER A 10 2.09 9.66 -16.72
CA SER A 10 0.92 9.56 -15.83
C SER A 10 1.31 9.31 -14.37
N LEU A 11 2.51 8.79 -14.13
CA LEU A 11 3.04 8.54 -12.79
C LEU A 11 3.78 9.76 -12.25
N SER A 12 3.34 10.25 -11.11
CA SER A 12 4.11 11.27 -10.37
C SER A 12 5.51 10.76 -10.00
N GLU A 13 6.47 11.68 -9.84
CA GLU A 13 7.83 11.37 -9.35
C GLU A 13 7.83 10.61 -8.02
N LYS A 14 6.83 10.85 -7.16
CA LYS A 14 6.65 10.11 -5.90
C LYS A 14 6.34 8.64 -6.13
N TRP A 15 5.56 8.32 -7.17
CA TRP A 15 5.26 6.94 -7.55
C TRP A 15 6.47 6.26 -8.16
N LYS A 16 7.13 6.91 -9.12
CA LYS A 16 8.38 6.43 -9.72
C LYS A 16 9.45 6.13 -8.66
N TYR A 17 9.60 7.01 -7.67
CA TYR A 17 10.50 6.81 -6.53
C TYR A 17 10.17 5.54 -5.73
N ARG A 18 8.89 5.34 -5.38
CA ARG A 18 8.43 4.14 -4.66
C ARG A 18 8.67 2.87 -5.46
N PHE A 19 8.30 2.89 -6.73
CA PHE A 19 8.42 1.74 -7.63
C PHE A 19 9.88 1.37 -7.84
N ASN A 20 10.76 2.35 -8.04
CA ASN A 20 12.19 2.12 -8.17
C ASN A 20 12.81 1.50 -6.90
N PHE A 21 12.38 1.93 -5.71
CA PHE A 21 12.84 1.32 -4.47
C PHE A 21 12.42 -0.16 -4.39
N TYR A 22 11.17 -0.47 -4.73
CA TYR A 22 10.66 -1.85 -4.74
C TYR A 22 11.29 -2.74 -5.80
N ASP A 23 11.59 -2.20 -6.98
CA ASP A 23 12.27 -2.94 -8.05
C ASP A 23 13.71 -3.30 -7.66
N GLN A 24 14.40 -2.41 -6.94
CA GLN A 24 15.79 -2.61 -6.50
C GLN A 24 15.93 -3.50 -5.27
N HIS A 25 15.01 -3.37 -4.30
CA HIS A 25 15.18 -3.97 -2.96
C HIS A 25 14.04 -4.92 -2.57
N GLY A 26 13.05 -5.10 -3.44
CA GLY A 26 11.81 -5.80 -3.10
C GLY A 26 10.97 -5.03 -2.08
N PHE A 27 10.08 -5.76 -1.42
CA PHE A 27 9.24 -5.26 -0.33
C PHE A 27 8.94 -6.40 0.65
N PRO A 28 8.48 -6.09 1.87
CA PRO A 28 8.17 -7.11 2.86
C PRO A 28 7.10 -8.08 2.34
N GLY A 29 7.38 -9.37 2.44
CA GLY A 29 6.44 -10.45 2.17
C GLY A 29 5.66 -10.84 3.44
N PHE A 30 4.88 -11.91 3.34
CA PHE A 30 4.12 -12.46 4.48
C PHE A 30 5.04 -12.84 5.66
N TRP A 31 6.21 -13.42 5.38
CA TRP A 31 7.21 -13.80 6.38
C TRP A 31 8.13 -12.65 6.82
N GLY A 32 7.79 -11.41 6.45
CA GLY A 32 8.54 -10.21 6.79
C GLY A 32 9.49 -9.75 5.68
N ALA A 33 10.35 -8.79 6.05
CA ALA A 33 11.30 -8.17 5.15
C ALA A 33 12.65 -8.91 5.14
N THR A 34 13.25 -9.02 3.95
CA THR A 34 14.59 -9.59 3.80
C THR A 34 15.66 -8.70 4.46
N PRO A 35 16.83 -9.25 4.80
CA PRO A 35 17.94 -8.45 5.32
C PRO A 35 18.34 -7.30 4.39
N GLU A 36 18.32 -7.53 3.07
CA GLU A 36 18.66 -6.54 2.04
C GLU A 36 17.68 -5.37 2.06
N TYR A 37 16.37 -5.66 2.09
CA TYR A 37 15.34 -4.63 2.22
C TYR A 37 15.54 -3.82 3.51
N LYS A 38 15.76 -4.49 4.64
CA LYS A 38 15.94 -3.83 5.94
C LYS A 38 17.15 -2.90 5.92
N ALA A 39 18.26 -3.34 5.34
CA ALA A 39 19.48 -2.55 5.21
C ALA A 39 19.24 -1.31 4.31
N ALA A 40 18.66 -1.51 3.13
CA ALA A 40 18.35 -0.42 2.19
C ALA A 40 17.35 0.58 2.80
N PHE A 41 16.29 0.10 3.44
CA PHE A 41 15.30 0.95 4.11
C PHE A 41 15.90 1.75 5.28
N LYS A 42 16.82 1.14 6.05
CA LYS A 42 17.55 1.83 7.13
C LYS A 42 18.54 2.87 6.60
N ALA A 43 19.05 2.73 5.39
CA ALA A 43 19.92 3.75 4.78
C ALA A 43 19.16 5.03 4.37
N LEU A 44 17.83 4.95 4.18
CA LEU A 44 17.00 6.10 3.79
C LEU A 44 16.90 7.14 4.90
N LYS A 45 16.76 8.42 4.49
CA LYS A 45 16.37 9.52 5.39
C LYS A 45 14.93 9.32 5.90
N VAL A 46 14.58 9.91 7.04
CA VAL A 46 13.24 9.76 7.66
C VAL A 46 12.08 10.03 6.69
N ARG A 47 12.14 11.14 5.93
CA ARG A 47 11.08 11.49 4.96
C ARG A 47 10.95 10.47 3.81
N GLN A 48 12.07 9.91 3.38
CA GLN A 48 12.10 8.87 2.34
C GLN A 48 11.49 7.57 2.87
N ARG A 49 11.85 7.17 4.10
CA ARG A 49 11.22 6.03 4.79
C ARG A 49 9.71 6.17 4.86
N LEU A 50 9.20 7.31 5.32
CA LEU A 50 7.76 7.57 5.38
C LEU A 50 7.10 7.50 4.00
N THR A 51 7.78 7.99 2.96
CA THR A 51 7.28 7.98 1.58
C THR A 51 7.11 6.56 1.05
N ILE A 52 8.05 5.65 1.35
CA ILE A 52 8.01 4.24 0.97
C ILE A 52 7.02 3.47 1.85
N GLN A 53 7.08 3.66 3.16
CA GLN A 53 6.40 2.84 4.15
C GLN A 53 4.89 3.06 4.21
N MET A 54 4.43 4.30 4.04
CA MET A 54 3.02 4.63 4.28
C MET A 54 2.43 5.50 3.18
N ASN A 55 1.18 5.22 2.88
CA ASN A 55 0.33 6.07 2.07
C ASN A 55 -0.69 6.78 2.96
N PHE A 56 -0.41 8.04 3.31
CA PHE A 56 -1.27 8.85 4.16
C PHE A 56 -2.68 9.05 3.57
N ILE A 57 -2.80 9.19 2.25
CA ILE A 57 -4.12 9.33 1.60
C ILE A 57 -4.90 8.03 1.79
N ALA A 58 -4.27 6.87 1.59
CA ALA A 58 -4.92 5.58 1.81
C ALA A 58 -5.26 5.31 3.28
N PHE A 59 -4.60 5.95 4.24
CA PHE A 59 -4.97 5.84 5.66
C PHE A 59 -6.32 6.51 5.96
N PHE A 60 -6.54 7.72 5.46
CA PHE A 60 -7.75 8.48 5.71
C PHE A 60 -8.88 8.20 4.70
N CYS A 61 -8.51 7.85 3.47
CA CYS A 61 -9.42 7.65 2.34
C CYS A 61 -9.42 6.20 1.82
N SER A 62 -8.95 5.23 2.60
CA SER A 62 -8.91 3.77 2.37
C SER A 62 -9.45 3.26 1.03
N TRP A 63 -10.66 2.69 1.01
CA TRP A 63 -11.22 2.04 -0.18
C TRP A 63 -11.50 3.01 -1.33
N ILE A 64 -11.85 4.27 -1.03
CA ILE A 64 -12.09 5.31 -2.04
C ILE A 64 -10.81 5.57 -2.84
N TYR A 65 -9.69 5.76 -2.13
CA TYR A 65 -8.40 6.00 -2.77
C TYR A 65 -7.90 4.76 -3.53
N LEU A 66 -8.20 3.55 -3.05
CA LEU A 66 -7.90 2.33 -3.80
C LEU A 66 -8.67 2.26 -5.13
N PHE A 67 -9.93 2.73 -5.19
CA PHE A 67 -10.65 2.85 -6.46
C PHE A 67 -10.00 3.87 -7.39
N VAL A 68 -9.55 5.02 -6.87
CA VAL A 68 -8.81 6.04 -7.66
C VAL A 68 -7.55 5.45 -8.29
N LEU A 69 -6.83 4.59 -7.57
CA LEU A 69 -5.66 3.88 -8.11
C LEU A 69 -6.00 2.69 -9.03
N GLY A 70 -7.28 2.40 -9.25
CA GLY A 70 -7.73 1.25 -10.05
C GLY A 70 -7.54 -0.11 -9.36
N LEU A 71 -7.31 -0.14 -8.04
CA LEU A 71 -7.19 -1.35 -7.21
C LEU A 71 -8.57 -1.85 -6.78
N TRP A 72 -9.53 -1.92 -7.71
CA TRP A 72 -10.96 -2.11 -7.43
C TRP A 72 -11.28 -3.39 -6.63
N LYS A 73 -10.58 -4.50 -6.89
CA LYS A 73 -10.76 -5.76 -6.15
C LYS A 73 -10.45 -5.60 -4.67
N LYS A 74 -9.32 -4.97 -4.36
CA LYS A 74 -8.89 -4.69 -2.99
C LYS A 74 -9.79 -3.63 -2.34
N ALA A 75 -10.21 -2.62 -3.11
CA ALA A 75 -11.15 -1.60 -2.64
C ALA A 75 -12.47 -2.21 -2.14
N ILE A 76 -13.05 -3.17 -2.88
CA ILE A 76 -14.26 -3.88 -2.46
C ILE A 76 -14.04 -4.64 -1.14
N ILE A 77 -12.93 -5.38 -1.01
CA ILE A 77 -12.64 -6.12 0.23
C ILE A 77 -12.46 -5.16 1.40
N VAL A 78 -11.71 -4.07 1.22
CA VAL A 78 -11.49 -3.06 2.27
C VAL A 78 -12.80 -2.38 2.66
N LEU A 79 -13.71 -2.14 1.72
CA LEU A 79 -15.04 -1.63 2.02
C LEU A 79 -15.85 -2.61 2.88
N LEU A 80 -15.89 -3.89 2.50
CA LEU A 80 -16.57 -4.94 3.28
C LEU A 80 -15.98 -5.09 4.69
N LEU A 81 -14.65 -5.05 4.82
CA LEU A 81 -13.97 -5.05 6.12
C LEU A 81 -14.30 -3.79 6.93
N GLY A 82 -14.41 -2.63 6.28
CA GLY A 82 -14.83 -1.39 6.93
C GLY A 82 -16.25 -1.48 7.49
N ILE A 83 -17.18 -2.03 6.72
CA ILE A 83 -18.57 -2.27 7.17
C ILE A 83 -18.60 -3.24 8.34
N LEU A 84 -17.92 -4.39 8.23
CA LEU A 84 -17.80 -5.38 9.31
C LEU A 84 -17.21 -4.74 10.58
N SER A 85 -16.21 -3.88 10.40
CA SER A 85 -15.59 -3.18 11.51
C SER A 85 -16.52 -2.24 12.25
N LEU A 86 -17.42 -1.56 11.54
CA LEU A 86 -18.45 -0.73 12.17
C LEU A 86 -19.41 -1.58 12.99
N PHE A 87 -19.83 -2.74 12.49
CA PHE A 87 -20.67 -3.68 13.25
C PHE A 87 -19.98 -4.15 14.53
N VAL A 88 -18.73 -4.61 14.43
CA VAL A 88 -17.95 -5.04 15.61
C VAL A 88 -17.76 -3.88 16.59
N GLY A 89 -17.40 -2.70 16.07
CA GLY A 89 -17.21 -1.49 16.87
C GLY A 89 -18.47 -1.06 17.62
N ALA A 90 -19.65 -1.20 17.01
CA ALA A 90 -20.92 -0.92 17.65
C ALA A 90 -21.23 -1.89 18.81
N LEU A 91 -20.81 -3.16 18.69
CA LEU A 91 -21.02 -4.16 19.75
C LEU A 91 -20.11 -3.96 20.97
N ILE A 92 -18.86 -3.52 20.75
CA ILE A 92 -17.85 -3.37 21.82
C ILE A 92 -17.66 -1.91 22.27
N GLY A 93 -18.34 -0.95 21.63
CA GLY A 93 -18.24 0.48 21.92
C GLY A 93 -16.98 1.19 21.40
N VAL A 94 -16.07 0.48 20.71
CA VAL A 94 -14.82 1.04 20.17
C VAL A 94 -14.48 0.43 18.80
N ASN A 95 -14.18 1.25 17.80
CA ASN A 95 -13.86 0.77 16.44
C ASN A 95 -12.36 0.52 16.20
N ILE A 96 -11.75 -0.36 17.01
CA ILE A 96 -10.31 -0.68 16.91
C ILE A 96 -9.98 -1.37 15.57
N LEU A 97 -10.86 -2.27 15.12
CA LEU A 97 -10.69 -2.99 13.87
C LEU A 97 -10.60 -2.03 12.67
N GLY A 98 -11.30 -0.89 12.72
CA GLY A 98 -11.38 0.04 11.60
C GLY A 98 -10.06 0.79 11.44
N ILE A 99 -9.48 1.18 12.57
CA ILE A 99 -8.14 1.79 12.64
C ILE A 99 -7.08 0.78 12.17
N ALA A 100 -7.18 -0.48 12.59
CA ALA A 100 -6.25 -1.52 12.17
C ALA A 100 -6.30 -1.77 10.65
N VAL A 101 -7.51 -1.87 10.08
CA VAL A 101 -7.71 -2.01 8.62
C VAL A 101 -7.15 -0.80 7.88
N ALA A 102 -7.42 0.43 8.33
CA ALA A 102 -6.90 1.65 7.72
C ALA A 102 -5.36 1.70 7.75
N ALA A 103 -4.74 1.37 8.89
CA ALA A 103 -3.30 1.28 9.01
C ALA A 103 -2.69 0.24 8.06
N TYR A 104 -3.32 -0.94 7.99
CA TYR A 104 -2.88 -2.01 7.10
C TYR A 104 -2.97 -1.61 5.61
N VAL A 105 -4.06 -0.97 5.20
CA VAL A 105 -4.22 -0.43 3.84
C VAL A 105 -3.16 0.63 3.56
N ALA A 106 -2.90 1.52 4.50
CA ALA A 106 -1.91 2.59 4.34
C ALA A 106 -0.51 2.06 4.07
N VAL A 107 -0.08 0.98 4.75
CA VAL A 107 1.28 0.43 4.57
C VAL A 107 1.42 -0.45 3.33
N ASN A 108 0.32 -1.02 2.82
CA ASN A 108 0.36 -1.92 1.65
C ASN A 108 -0.01 -1.24 0.32
N THR A 109 -0.72 -0.11 0.33
CA THR A 109 -1.21 0.54 -0.90
C THR A 109 -0.08 0.83 -1.90
N ASN A 110 1.09 1.28 -1.43
CA ASN A 110 2.20 1.58 -2.32
C ASN A 110 2.70 0.33 -3.06
N LYS A 111 2.79 -0.80 -2.35
CA LYS A 111 3.16 -2.11 -2.89
C LYS A 111 2.09 -2.60 -3.88
N TRP A 112 0.82 -2.58 -3.51
CA TRP A 112 -0.25 -3.07 -4.39
C TRP A 112 -0.33 -2.28 -5.69
N PHE A 113 -0.10 -0.97 -5.63
CA PHE A 113 -0.06 -0.14 -6.83
C PHE A 113 1.15 -0.48 -7.71
N TYR A 114 2.33 -0.72 -7.12
CA TYR A 114 3.49 -1.23 -7.85
C TYR A 114 3.21 -2.59 -8.51
N GLU A 115 2.61 -3.53 -7.79
CA GLU A 115 2.24 -4.84 -8.32
C GLU A 115 1.26 -4.72 -9.50
N LYS A 116 0.29 -3.81 -9.43
CA LYS A 116 -0.63 -3.54 -10.54
C LYS A 116 0.09 -2.94 -11.75
N GLU A 117 0.78 -1.82 -11.57
CA GLU A 117 1.34 -1.04 -12.68
C GLU A 117 2.57 -1.70 -13.31
N VAL A 118 3.44 -2.33 -12.50
CA VAL A 118 4.71 -2.87 -12.97
C VAL A 118 4.62 -4.37 -13.25
N LYS A 119 3.80 -5.11 -12.49
CA LYS A 119 3.69 -6.57 -12.63
C LYS A 119 2.38 -7.04 -13.26
N GLY A 120 1.43 -6.14 -13.53
CA GLY A 120 0.11 -6.49 -14.06
C GLY A 120 -0.76 -7.26 -13.05
N LEU A 121 -0.41 -7.25 -11.76
CA LEU A 121 -1.06 -8.06 -10.73
C LEU A 121 -2.14 -7.25 -10.01
N ASN A 122 -3.41 -7.49 -10.37
CA ASN A 122 -4.57 -6.94 -9.67
C ASN A 122 -5.44 -8.07 -9.10
N THR A 123 -5.10 -8.50 -7.88
CA THR A 123 -5.66 -9.69 -7.20
C THR A 123 -6.64 -9.32 -6.08
N TRP A 124 -7.39 -10.32 -5.59
CA TRP A 124 -8.24 -10.22 -4.41
C TRP A 124 -7.48 -10.38 -3.07
N SER A 125 -6.19 -10.66 -3.08
CA SER A 125 -5.42 -10.78 -1.83
C SER A 125 -5.17 -9.40 -1.21
N LEU A 126 -5.27 -9.29 0.10
CA LEU A 126 -4.75 -8.15 0.85
C LEU A 126 -3.29 -8.44 1.23
#